data_AF-A0A3M6C2D3-F1
#
_entry.id   AF-A0A3M6C2D3-F1
#
_cell.length_a   1.000
_cell.length_b   1.000
_cell.length_c   1.000
_cell.angle_alpha   90.00
_cell.angle_beta   90.00
_cell.angle_gamma   90.00
#
_symmetry.space_group_name_H-M   'P 1'
#
loop_
_entity.id
_entity.type
_entity.pdbx_description
1 polymer ?
#
loop_
_entity_poly.entity_id
_entity_poly.type
_entity_poly.pdbx_seq_one_letter_code
_entity_poly.pdbx_strand_id
1 'polypeptide(L)'
;MPMASIASYEHVLHRYPSVQQWLALLGNLGRAPATLDAYGRGLAHYLLHCEASGLEAESITFEQVTLYIRRLLPGQENAVANSTLHQRLTAIRLWYDHLVFQGRCAQNPVPRGQHGRLCQIPGHSGFMRGLVPR
;
A
#
# COMPACT_ATOMS: atom_id res chain seq x y z
N MET A 1 -13.62 19.37 -12.46
CA MET A 1 -14.58 18.42 -11.88
C MET A 1 -13.87 17.11 -11.53
N PRO A 2 -13.52 16.85 -10.25
CA PRO A 2 -13.04 15.53 -9.81
C PRO A 2 -13.82 14.92 -8.61
N MET A 3 -14.99 15.46 -8.22
CA MET A 3 -15.65 15.07 -6.96
C MET A 3 -16.19 13.63 -6.92
N ALA A 4 -16.52 13.02 -8.07
CA ALA A 4 -17.07 11.66 -8.11
C ALA A 4 -16.07 10.59 -7.63
N SER A 5 -14.77 10.80 -7.83
CA SER A 5 -13.75 9.81 -7.43
C SER A 5 -13.38 9.89 -5.95
N ILE A 6 -13.52 11.05 -5.31
CA ILE A 6 -13.11 11.29 -3.91
C ILE A 6 -14.09 10.61 -2.94
N ALA A 7 -15.39 10.80 -3.18
CA ALA A 7 -16.46 10.20 -2.38
C ALA A 7 -16.39 8.67 -2.37
N SER A 8 -16.03 8.05 -3.50
CA SER A 8 -15.85 6.59 -3.57
C SER A 8 -14.69 6.10 -2.71
N TYR A 9 -13.57 6.84 -2.65
CA TYR A 9 -12.41 6.41 -1.84
C TYR A 9 -12.64 6.62 -0.35
N GLU A 10 -13.24 7.73 0.08
CA GLU A 10 -13.58 7.92 1.50
C GLU A 10 -14.47 6.79 2.02
N HIS A 11 -15.47 6.36 1.24
CA HIS A 11 -16.34 5.26 1.63
C HIS A 11 -15.58 3.94 1.83
N VAL A 12 -14.59 3.67 0.98
CA VAL A 12 -13.70 2.52 1.17
C VAL A 12 -12.91 2.66 2.47
N LEU A 13 -12.30 3.83 2.71
CA LEU A 13 -11.49 4.05 3.90
C LEU A 13 -12.30 3.94 5.21
N HIS A 14 -13.58 4.31 5.21
CA HIS A 14 -14.46 4.14 6.37
C HIS A 14 -14.68 2.67 6.79
N ARG A 15 -14.56 1.73 5.85
CA ARG A 15 -14.63 0.28 6.16
C ARG A 15 -13.35 -0.25 6.80
N TYR A 16 -12.27 0.54 6.78
CA TYR A 16 -10.97 0.19 7.37
C TYR A 16 -10.53 1.24 8.40
N PRO A 17 -11.03 1.14 9.65
CA PRO A 17 -10.68 2.08 10.72
C PRO A 17 -9.16 2.22 10.97
N SER A 18 -8.37 1.16 10.74
CA SER A 18 -6.90 1.21 10.84
C SER A 18 -6.28 2.22 9.90
N VAL A 19 -6.82 2.38 8.68
CA VAL A 19 -6.30 3.35 7.71
C VAL A 19 -6.59 4.77 8.18
N GLN A 20 -7.79 5.02 8.68
CA GLN A 20 -8.16 6.34 9.19
C GLN A 20 -7.31 6.73 10.41
N GLN A 21 -7.14 5.80 11.35
CA GLN A 21 -6.24 5.99 12.50
C GLN A 21 -4.81 6.29 12.06
N TRP A 22 -4.29 5.51 11.11
CA TRP A 22 -2.94 5.69 10.58
C TRP A 22 -2.76 7.04 9.87
N LEU A 23 -3.71 7.45 9.03
CA LEU A 23 -3.67 8.76 8.35
C LEU A 23 -3.75 9.92 9.35
N ALA A 24 -4.59 9.80 10.40
CA ALA A 24 -4.66 10.79 11.47
C ALA A 24 -3.33 10.89 12.23
N LEU A 25 -2.69 9.77 12.55
CA LEU A 25 -1.36 9.76 13.17
C LEU A 25 -0.31 10.44 12.29
N LEU A 26 -0.29 10.17 10.98
CA LEU A 26 0.60 10.86 10.05
C LEU A 26 0.33 12.37 10.00
N GLY A 27 -0.93 12.78 10.06
CA GLY A 27 -1.32 14.19 10.15
C GLY A 27 -0.81 14.85 11.43
N ASN A 28 -0.96 14.18 12.57
CA ASN A 28 -0.42 14.66 13.86
C ASN A 28 1.11 14.77 13.85
N LEU A 29 1.80 13.94 13.07
CA LEU A 29 3.24 14.01 12.85
C LEU A 29 3.66 15.08 11.82
N GLY A 30 2.72 15.92 11.35
CA GLY A 30 2.99 17.05 10.46
C GLY A 30 3.11 16.65 8.98
N ARG A 31 2.61 15.48 8.57
CA ARG A 31 2.60 15.12 7.14
C ARG A 31 1.68 16.06 6.36
N ALA A 32 2.16 16.58 5.23
CA ALA A 32 1.40 17.49 4.38
C ALA A 32 0.04 16.88 3.94
N PRO A 33 -1.06 17.67 3.92
CA PRO A 33 -2.39 17.18 3.55
C PRO A 33 -2.44 16.51 2.17
N ALA A 34 -1.72 17.06 1.18
CA ALA A 34 -1.65 16.46 -0.16
C ALA A 34 -1.02 15.06 -0.16
N THR A 35 -0.08 14.80 0.75
CA THR A 35 0.53 13.47 0.88
C THR A 35 -0.40 12.50 1.58
N LEU A 36 -1.13 12.95 2.60
CA LEU A 36 -2.16 12.14 3.28
C LEU A 36 -3.25 11.73 2.29
N ASP A 37 -3.74 12.66 1.50
CA ASP A 37 -4.74 12.43 0.45
C ASP A 37 -4.24 11.46 -0.62
N ALA A 38 -2.99 11.61 -1.08
CA ALA A 38 -2.40 10.66 -2.02
C ALA A 38 -2.23 9.25 -1.42
N TYR A 39 -1.84 9.14 -0.14
CA TYR A 39 -1.75 7.87 0.56
C TYR A 39 -3.13 7.23 0.74
N GLY A 40 -4.14 8.01 1.13
CA GLY A 40 -5.52 7.58 1.27
C GLY A 40 -6.07 7.00 -0.03
N ARG A 41 -5.91 7.71 -1.15
CA ARG A 41 -6.31 7.18 -2.48
C ARG A 41 -5.57 5.91 -2.87
N GLY A 42 -4.26 5.87 -2.62
CA GLY A 42 -3.43 4.69 -2.92
C GLY A 42 -3.88 3.45 -2.15
N LEU A 43 -4.19 3.62 -0.87
CA LEU A 43 -4.73 2.55 -0.02
C LEU A 43 -6.14 2.16 -0.42
N ALA A 44 -7.03 3.11 -0.68
CA ALA A 44 -8.41 2.80 -1.08
C ALA A 44 -8.44 1.95 -2.36
N HIS A 45 -7.62 2.27 -3.35
CA HIS A 45 -7.50 1.47 -4.58
C HIS A 45 -6.96 0.04 -4.30
N TYR A 46 -6.03 -0.11 -3.37
CA TYR A 46 -5.52 -1.41 -2.95
C TYR A 46 -6.56 -2.24 -2.20
N LEU A 47 -7.28 -1.62 -1.27
CA LEU A 47 -8.30 -2.28 -0.45
C LEU A 47 -9.50 -2.71 -1.29
N LEU A 48 -9.92 -1.90 -2.26
CA LEU A 48 -10.92 -2.29 -3.26
C LEU A 48 -10.50 -3.54 -4.03
N HIS A 49 -9.22 -3.68 -4.36
CA HIS A 49 -8.75 -4.90 -4.97
C HIS A 49 -8.84 -6.11 -4.02
N CYS A 50 -8.43 -5.95 -2.76
CA CYS A 50 -8.54 -7.03 -1.78
C CYS A 50 -9.99 -7.51 -1.70
N GLU A 51 -10.94 -6.59 -1.55
CA GLU A 51 -12.37 -6.89 -1.51
C GLU A 51 -12.88 -7.58 -2.78
N ALA A 52 -12.54 -7.03 -3.95
CA ALA A 52 -12.94 -7.62 -5.23
C ALA A 52 -12.37 -9.03 -5.45
N SER A 53 -11.30 -9.38 -4.72
CA SER A 53 -10.65 -10.69 -4.79
C SER A 53 -11.03 -11.61 -3.63
N GLY A 54 -11.94 -11.18 -2.74
CA GLY A 54 -12.33 -11.93 -1.54
C GLY A 54 -11.20 -12.08 -0.51
N LEU A 55 -10.21 -11.19 -0.55
CA LEU A 55 -9.03 -11.23 0.32
C LEU A 55 -9.23 -10.34 1.54
N GLU A 56 -8.92 -10.87 2.71
CA GLU A 56 -8.82 -10.09 3.93
C GLU A 56 -7.47 -9.36 3.95
N ALA A 57 -7.50 -8.03 4.00
CA ALA A 57 -6.29 -7.21 3.88
C ALA A 57 -5.28 -7.47 5.01
N GLU A 58 -5.72 -7.89 6.20
CA GLU A 58 -4.86 -8.13 7.37
C GLU A 58 -4.09 -9.47 7.29
N SER A 59 -4.61 -10.45 6.54
CA SER A 59 -4.05 -11.79 6.38
C SER A 59 -3.47 -12.06 4.98
N ILE A 60 -3.42 -11.04 4.12
CA ILE A 60 -2.93 -11.16 2.75
C ILE A 60 -1.45 -11.58 2.68
N THR A 61 -1.13 -12.43 1.72
CA THR A 61 0.25 -12.90 1.49
C THR A 61 1.02 -11.98 0.54
N PHE A 62 2.35 -12.09 0.54
CA PHE A 62 3.21 -11.41 -0.42
C PHE A 62 2.79 -11.72 -1.88
N GLU A 63 2.52 -12.98 -2.19
CA GLU A 63 2.11 -13.43 -3.53
C GLU A 63 0.83 -12.71 -3.99
N GLN A 64 -0.17 -12.62 -3.11
CA GLN A 64 -1.43 -11.92 -3.39
C GLN A 64 -1.20 -10.42 -3.63
N VAL A 65 -0.30 -9.78 -2.88
CA VAL A 65 0.11 -8.40 -3.14
C VAL A 65 0.79 -8.26 -4.53
N THR A 66 1.58 -9.24 -4.97
CA THR A 66 2.21 -9.15 -6.30
C THR A 66 1.17 -9.20 -7.43
N LEU A 67 0.02 -9.85 -7.25
CA LEU A 67 -1.09 -9.84 -8.21
C LEU A 67 -1.73 -8.45 -8.32
N TYR A 68 -1.81 -7.70 -7.21
CA TYR A 68 -2.19 -6.29 -7.23
C TYR A 68 -1.22 -5.48 -8.10
N ILE A 69 0.07 -5.61 -7.81
CA ILE A 69 1.14 -4.85 -8.46
C ILE A 69 1.19 -5.15 -9.94
N ARG A 70 1.04 -6.42 -10.32
CA ARG A 70 1.04 -6.85 -11.72
C ARG A 70 0.08 -6.00 -12.54
N ARG A 71 -1.14 -5.73 -12.07
CA ARG A 71 -2.15 -4.94 -12.81
C ARG A 71 -1.82 -3.46 -12.96
N LEU A 72 -0.88 -2.94 -12.18
CA LEU A 72 -0.42 -1.55 -12.21
C LEU A 72 0.83 -1.35 -13.09
N LEU A 73 1.44 -2.43 -13.56
CA LEU A 73 2.64 -2.36 -14.41
C LEU A 73 2.31 -1.85 -15.82
N PRO A 74 3.29 -1.27 -16.55
CA PRO A 74 3.11 -0.87 -17.94
C PRO A 74 2.57 -2.01 -18.81
N GLY A 75 1.64 -1.69 -19.70
CA GLY A 75 1.01 -2.67 -20.61
C GLY A 75 -0.12 -3.48 -19.97
N GLN A 76 -0.65 -3.04 -18.82
CA GLN A 76 -1.80 -3.64 -18.15
C GLN A 76 -2.98 -2.66 -18.10
N GLU A 77 -4.18 -3.18 -17.88
CA GLU A 77 -5.43 -2.41 -17.88
C GLU A 77 -5.41 -1.20 -16.92
N ASN A 78 -4.75 -1.34 -15.77
CA ASN A 78 -4.70 -0.33 -14.70
C ASN A 78 -3.29 0.26 -14.56
N ALA A 79 -2.52 0.28 -15.65
CA ALA A 79 -1.16 0.80 -15.65
C ALA A 79 -1.11 2.24 -15.12
N VAL A 80 -0.18 2.50 -14.22
CA VAL A 80 0.09 3.85 -13.70
C VAL A 80 1.54 4.24 -13.95
N ALA A 81 1.83 5.54 -13.90
CA ALA A 81 3.21 6.03 -13.96
C ALA A 81 4.06 5.42 -12.84
N ASN A 82 5.36 5.19 -13.10
CA ASN A 82 6.26 4.55 -12.13
C ASN A 82 6.29 5.30 -10.78
N SER A 83 6.31 6.63 -10.82
CA SER A 83 6.23 7.48 -9.63
C SER A 83 4.95 7.26 -8.81
N THR A 84 3.80 7.11 -9.47
CA THR A 84 2.53 6.79 -8.83
C THR A 84 2.54 5.39 -8.23
N LEU A 85 3.10 4.40 -8.93
CA LEU A 85 3.24 3.04 -8.42
C LEU A 85 4.09 3.01 -7.14
N HIS A 86 5.25 3.66 -7.14
CA HIS A 86 6.12 3.77 -5.97
C HIS A 86 5.46 4.50 -4.80
N GLN A 87 4.70 5.56 -5.07
CA GLN A 87 3.94 6.27 -4.03
C GLN A 87 2.86 5.37 -3.40
N ARG A 88 2.09 4.63 -4.22
CA ARG A 88 1.09 3.67 -3.73
C ARG A 88 1.74 2.57 -2.88
N LEU A 89 2.83 1.98 -3.37
CA LEU A 89 3.58 0.97 -2.63
C LEU A 89 4.14 1.49 -1.30
N THR A 90 4.56 2.75 -1.27
CA THR A 90 5.03 3.39 -0.04
C THR A 90 3.90 3.53 0.97
N ALA A 91 2.72 3.98 0.55
CA ALA A 91 1.54 4.07 1.41
C ALA A 91 1.12 2.69 1.95
N ILE A 92 0.98 1.69 1.07
CA ILE A 92 0.62 0.31 1.45
C ILE A 92 1.61 -0.25 2.45
N ARG A 93 2.91 -0.11 2.17
CA ARG A 93 3.96 -0.61 3.05
C ARG A 93 3.91 0.03 4.44
N LEU A 94 3.81 1.35 4.51
CA LEU A 94 3.79 2.06 5.80
C LEU A 94 2.52 1.77 6.60
N TRP A 95 1.40 1.53 5.93
CA TRP A 95 0.17 1.08 6.59
C TRP A 95 0.31 -0.33 7.15
N TYR A 96 0.91 -1.28 6.42
CA TYR A 96 1.21 -2.59 6.98
C TYR A 96 2.22 -2.54 8.12
N ASP A 97 3.22 -1.65 8.07
CA ASP A 97 4.12 -1.43 9.21
C ASP A 97 3.33 -1.00 10.46
N HIS A 98 2.30 -0.16 10.29
CA HIS A 98 1.40 0.22 11.37
C HIS A 98 0.54 -0.95 11.87
N LEU A 99 -0.01 -1.78 10.97
CA LEU A 99 -0.77 -2.98 11.36
C LEU A 99 0.08 -3.99 12.15
N VAL A 100 1.34 -4.18 11.73
CA VAL A 100 2.30 -5.02 12.45
C VAL A 100 2.58 -4.42 13.84
N PHE A 101 2.81 -3.12 13.92
CA PHE A 101 2.99 -2.42 15.20
C PHE A 101 1.79 -2.57 16.14
N GLN A 102 0.56 -2.59 15.60
CA GLN A 102 -0.66 -2.82 16.36
C GLN A 102 -0.94 -4.31 16.67
N GLY A 103 -0.09 -5.24 16.22
CA GLY A 103 -0.31 -6.68 16.38
C GLY A 103 -1.45 -7.27 15.53
N ARG A 104 -1.93 -6.52 14.53
CA ARG A 104 -3.04 -6.93 13.64
C ARG A 104 -2.57 -7.75 12.44
N CYS A 105 -1.30 -7.61 12.07
CA CYS A 105 -0.68 -8.35 10.99
C CYS A 105 0.61 -8.98 11.51
N ALA A 106 0.84 -10.26 11.22
CA ALA A 106 2.03 -10.96 11.70
C ALA A 106 3.32 -10.41 11.07
N GLN A 107 3.27 -10.05 9.78
CA GLN A 107 4.41 -9.54 9.04
C GLN A 107 3.93 -8.63 7.90
N ASN A 108 4.73 -7.61 7.58
CA ASN A 108 4.45 -6.75 6.43
C ASN A 108 4.61 -7.54 5.11
N PRO A 109 3.53 -7.74 4.32
CA PRO A 109 3.58 -8.46 3.05
C PRO A 109 4.21 -7.62 1.92
N VAL A 110 4.66 -6.39 2.16
CA VAL A 110 5.30 -5.52 1.16
C VAL A 110 6.76 -5.27 1.52
N PRO A 111 7.68 -6.20 1.17
CA PRO A 111 9.07 -6.13 1.58
C PRO A 111 9.74 -4.84 1.11
N ARG A 112 10.61 -4.29 1.96
CA ARG A 112 11.47 -3.15 1.61
C ARG A 112 12.56 -3.62 0.64
N GLY A 113 12.84 -2.82 -0.40
CA GLY A 113 14.03 -3.05 -1.21
C GLY A 113 15.29 -2.93 -0.38
N GLN A 114 16.27 -3.80 -0.61
CA GLN A 114 17.50 -3.86 0.18
C GLN A 114 18.41 -2.66 -0.11
N HIS A 115 18.21 -1.56 0.64
CA HIS A 115 19.17 -0.45 0.69
C HIS A 115 19.81 -0.29 2.08
N GLY A 116 19.73 -1.31 2.93
CA GLY A 116 20.35 -1.30 4.27
C GLY A 116 20.59 -2.72 4.79
N ARG A 117 21.78 -2.96 5.35
CA ARG A 117 22.35 -4.25 5.81
C ARG A 117 21.56 -4.96 6.94
N LEU A 118 20.35 -4.54 7.30
CA LEU A 118 19.73 -4.92 8.58
C LEU A 118 18.56 -5.92 8.50
N CYS A 119 18.01 -6.21 7.32
CA CYS A 119 16.96 -7.24 7.20
C CYS A 119 17.23 -8.13 5.98
N GLN A 120 17.90 -9.25 6.22
CA GLN A 120 18.00 -10.34 5.25
C GLN A 120 16.68 -11.12 5.29
N ILE A 121 15.90 -11.08 4.20
CA ILE A 121 14.92 -12.13 3.95
C ILE A 121 15.74 -13.30 3.38
N PRO A 122 15.82 -14.46 4.06
CA PRO A 122 16.61 -15.58 3.53
C PRO A 122 16.01 -16.04 2.19
N GLY A 123 16.79 -15.98 1.11
CA GLY A 123 16.54 -16.80 -0.09
C GLY A 123 16.16 -16.12 -1.41
N HIS A 124 15.84 -14.82 -1.48
CA HIS A 124 15.42 -14.21 -2.75
C HIS A 124 16.25 -12.99 -3.18
N SER A 125 17.20 -13.22 -4.09
CA SER A 125 18.05 -12.21 -4.74
C SER A 125 17.29 -11.16 -5.56
N GLY A 126 16.02 -11.43 -5.92
CA GLY A 126 15.16 -10.52 -6.69
C GLY A 126 14.73 -9.24 -5.96
N PHE A 127 14.83 -9.18 -4.62
CA PHE A 127 14.40 -8.01 -3.84
C PHE A 127 15.49 -6.98 -3.56
N MET A 128 16.71 -7.19 -4.09
CA MET A 128 17.84 -6.27 -3.94
C MET A 128 17.50 -4.84 -4.38
N ARG A 129 16.71 -4.68 -5.45
CA ARG A 129 16.31 -3.36 -5.99
C ARG A 129 14.96 -2.85 -5.48
N GLY A 130 14.29 -3.58 -4.60
CA GLY A 130 12.88 -3.34 -4.25
C GLY A 130 11.90 -4.01 -5.20
N LEU A 131 10.62 -3.84 -4.91
CA LEU A 131 9.52 -4.57 -5.55
C LEU A 131 9.25 -4.12 -7.01
N VAL A 132 9.70 -2.91 -7.35
CA VAL A 132 9.52 -2.28 -8.66
C VAL A 132 10.82 -1.56 -9.03
N PRO A 133 11.28 -1.62 -10.30
CA PRO A 133 12.43 -0.85 -10.76
C PRO A 133 12.23 0.66 -10.51
N ARG A 134 13.31 1.34 -10.08
CA ARG A 134 13.30 2.81 -9.94
C ARG A 134 13.32 3.49 -11.30
#